data_AF-A0A7C4C7W8-F1
#
_entry.id   AF-A0A7C4C7W8-F1
#
_cell.length_a   1.000
_cell.length_b   1.000
_cell.length_c   1.000
_cell.angle_alpha   90.00
_cell.angle_beta   90.00
_cell.angle_gamma   90.00
#
_symmetry.space_group_name_H-M   'P 1'
#
loop_
_entity.id
_entity.type
_entity.pdbx_description
1 polymer ?
#
loop_
_entity_poly.entity_id
_entity_poly.type
_entity_poly.pdbx_seq_one_letter_code
_entity_poly.pdbx_strand_id
1 'polypeptide(L)' 'KLHEDRARGILVVTHYQRLLNYIEPDVVHVMVDGRIVKTGDKDLALHLEDHGYSWVREEAAVGA' A
#
# COMPACT_ATOMS: atom_id res chain seq x y z
N LYS A 1 10.61 -17.07 -31.56
CA LYS A 1 9.97 -17.48 -30.29
C LYS A 1 10.64 -16.67 -29.18
N LEU A 2 10.11 -15.48 -28.91
CA LEU A 2 10.65 -14.59 -27.89
C LEU A 2 10.29 -15.15 -26.51
N HIS A 3 11.27 -15.11 -25.60
CA HIS A 3 11.23 -15.59 -24.23
C HIS A 3 9.92 -15.27 -23.49
N GLU A 4 9.11 -16.30 -23.26
CA GLU A 4 8.10 -16.33 -22.21
C GLU A 4 8.80 -16.53 -20.85
N ASP A 5 8.18 -16.00 -19.79
CA ASP A 5 8.59 -16.06 -18.38
C ASP A 5 9.66 -15.06 -17.90
N ARG A 6 9.28 -13.78 -17.86
CA ARG A 6 9.68 -12.92 -16.74
C ARG A 6 8.47 -12.66 -15.86
N ALA A 7 8.52 -13.13 -14.61
CA ALA A 7 7.59 -12.68 -13.58
C ALA A 7 7.63 -11.14 -13.54
N ARG A 8 6.50 -10.51 -13.83
CA ARG A 8 6.38 -9.04 -13.85
C ARG A 8 5.91 -8.57 -12.48
N GLY A 9 6.67 -7.67 -11.87
CA GLY A 9 6.22 -6.91 -10.70
C GLY A 9 5.54 -5.62 -11.14
N ILE A 10 4.47 -5.23 -10.45
CA ILE A 10 3.77 -3.98 -10.68
C ILE A 10 3.77 -3.21 -9.36
N LEU A 11 4.26 -1.97 -9.38
CA LEU A 11 4.12 -1.04 -8.27
C LEU A 11 3.08 0.01 -8.64
N VAL A 12 2.05 0.12 -7.81
CA VAL A 12 0.99 1.10 -7.97
C VAL A 12 1.10 2.11 -6.83
N VAL A 13 1.25 3.39 -7.17
CA VAL A 13 1.25 4.48 -6.19
C VAL A 13 -0.07 5.23 -6.30
N THR A 14 -0.86 5.20 -5.24
CA THR A 14 -2.14 5.91 -5.17
C THR A 14 -2.34 6.54 -3.79
N HIS A 15 -2.99 7.69 -3.75
CA HIS A 15 -3.48 8.34 -2.53
C HIS A 15 -4.99 8.09 -2.32
N TYR A 16 -5.63 7.36 -3.24
CA TYR A 16 -7.04 6.99 -3.14
C TYR A 16 -7.19 5.48 -3.20
N GLN A 17 -7.88 4.89 -2.23
CA GLN A 17 -8.16 3.45 -2.19
C GLN A 17 -9.08 2.97 -3.33
N ARG A 18 -9.74 3.87 -4.07
CA ARG A 18 -10.66 3.48 -5.17
C ARG A 18 -10.03 2.55 -6.20
N LEU A 19 -8.72 2.62 -6.39
CA LEU A 19 -8.00 1.76 -7.32
C LEU A 19 -7.92 0.29 -6.83
N LEU A 20 -7.98 0.08 -5.52
CA LEU A 20 -7.91 -1.23 -4.87
C LEU A 20 -9.20 -2.03 -5.06
N ASN A 21 -10.30 -1.37 -5.41
CA ASN A 21 -11.54 -2.02 -5.84
C ASN A 21 -11.42 -2.68 -7.23
N TYR A 22 -10.41 -2.30 -8.04
CA TYR A 22 -10.21 -2.83 -9.38
C TYR A 22 -8.98 -3.74 -9.49
N ILE A 23 -8.01 -3.58 -8.59
CA ILE A 23 -6.77 -4.33 -8.56
C ILE A 23 -6.54 -4.79 -7.12
N GLU A 24 -6.53 -6.10 -6.89
CA GLU A 24 -6.18 -6.68 -5.59
C GLU A 24 -4.65 -6.71 -5.44
N PRO A 25 -4.05 -5.95 -4.52
CA PRO A 25 -2.61 -5.97 -4.30
C PRO A 25 -2.21 -7.18 -3.45
N ASP A 26 -1.03 -7.74 -3.74
CA ASP A 26 -0.42 -8.75 -2.87
C ASP A 26 0.13 -8.12 -1.57
N VAL A 27 0.69 -6.91 -1.70
CA VAL A 27 1.31 -6.18 -0.60
C VAL A 27 0.95 -4.70 -0.71
N VAL A 28 0.61 -4.09 0.43
CA VAL A 28 0.30 -2.67 0.59
C VAL A 28 1.36 -2.05 1.50
N HIS A 29 1.96 -0.95 1.04
CA HIS A 29 2.90 -0.15 1.82
C HIS A 29 2.33 1.26 2.04
N VAL A 30 2.36 1.73 3.29
CA VAL A 30 1.99 3.11 3.62
C VAL A 30 3.24 3.92 3.89
N MET A 31 3.36 5.03 3.18
CA MET A 31 4.50 5.94 3.27
C MET A 31 4.07 7.26 3.90
N VAL A 32 4.81 7.68 4.94
CA VAL A 32 4.64 8.97 5.63
C VAL A 32 6.02 9.59 5.79
N ASP A 33 6.16 10.89 5.51
CA ASP A 33 7.42 11.65 5.60
C ASP A 33 8.63 10.97 4.91
N GLY A 34 8.37 10.37 3.74
CA GLY A 34 9.39 9.72 2.93
C GLY A 34 9.87 8.36 3.45
N ARG A 35 9.18 7.78 4.45
CA ARG A 35 9.50 6.47 5.03
C ARG A 35 8.29 5.54 4.96
N ILE A 36 8.53 4.26 4.75
CA ILE A 36 7.48 3.24 4.89
C ILE A 36 7.25 3.02 6.37
N VAL A 37 6.04 3.33 6.84
CA VAL A 37 5.67 3.26 8.25
C VAL A 37 4.79 2.05 8.56
N LYS A 38 4.09 1.53 7.54
CA LYS A 38 3.30 0.30 7.65
C LYS A 38 3.42 -0.53 6.38
N THR A 39 3.45 -1.85 6.54
CA THR A 39 3.34 -2.82 5.47
C THR A 39 2.29 -3.85 5.88
N GLY A 40 1.46 -4.25 4.94
CA GLY A 40 0.43 -5.27 5.14
C GLY A 40 -0.02 -5.86 3.82
N ASP A 41 -1.06 -6.68 3.88
CA ASP A 41 -1.77 -7.18 2.72
C ASP A 41 -2.94 -6.23 2.36
N LYS A 42 -3.92 -6.73 1.61
CA LYS A 42 -5.13 -5.98 1.25
C LYS A 42 -5.97 -5.52 2.46
N ASP A 43 -5.87 -6.16 3.61
CA ASP A 43 -6.69 -5.79 4.78
C ASP A 43 -6.24 -4.44 5.34
N LEU A 44 -4.95 -4.12 5.20
CA LEU A 44 -4.41 -2.79 5.52
C LEU A 44 -5.07 -1.70 4.69
N ALA A 45 -5.33 -1.97 3.41
CA ALA A 45 -6.01 -1.02 2.54
C ALA A 45 -7.46 -0.78 2.94
N LEU A 46 -8.19 -1.85 3.27
CA LEU A 46 -9.57 -1.75 3.76
C LEU A 46 -9.64 -0.98 5.09
N HIS A 47 -8.67 -1.22 5.98
CA HIS A 47 -8.61 -0.51 7.26
C HIS A 47 -8.38 1.00 7.08
N LEU A 48 -7.53 1.40 6.13
CA LEU A 48 -7.29 2.81 5.77
C LEU A 48 -8.53 3.49 5.20
N GLU A 49 -9.37 2.75 4.48
CA GLU A 49 -10.63 3.27 3.96
C GLU A 49 -11.61 3.59 5.09
N ASP A 50 -11.78 2.66 6.03
CA ASP A 50 -12.74 2.81 7.14
C ASP A 50 -12.28 3.84 8.19
N HIS A 51 -10.98 3.87 8.52
CA HIS A 51 -10.45 4.67 9.64
C HIS A 51 -9.70 5.93 9.19
N GLY A 52 -9.50 6.10 7.88
CA GLY A 52 -8.66 7.16 7.32
C GLY A 52 -7.17 6.96 7.58
N TYR A 53 -6.37 8.02 7.39
CA TYR A 53 -4.91 7.98 7.48
C TYR A 53 -4.34 8.45 8.82
N SER A 54 -5.17 8.96 9.73
CA SER A 54 -4.72 9.64 10.95
C SER A 54 -3.89 8.74 11.86
N TRP A 55 -4.36 7.51 12.09
CA TRP A 55 -3.70 6.52 12.95
C TRP A 55 -2.31 6.13 12.43
N VAL A 56 -2.10 6.14 11.11
CA VAL A 56 -0.79 5.83 10.52
C VAL A 56 0.22 6.97 10.74
N ARG A 57 -0.26 8.21 10.77
CA ARG A 57 0.59 9.37 11.09
C ARG A 57 1.03 9.35 12.56
N GLU A 58 0.16 8.90 13.45
CA GLU A 58 0.51 8.72 14.86
C GLU A 58 1.58 7.64 15.04
N GLU A 59 1.44 6.48 14.37
CA GLU A 59 2.48 5.44 14.40
C GLU A 59 3.81 5.93 13.78
N ALA A 60 3.75 6.74 12.72
CA ALA A 60 4.94 7.34 12.11
C ALA A 60 5.71 8.24 13.10
N ALA A 61 4.99 8.97 13.96
CA ALA A 61 5.58 9.85 14.97
C ALA A 61 6.21 9.07 16.15
N VAL A 62 5.76 7.85 16.42
CA VAL A 62 6.30 6.98 17.49
C VAL A 62 7.58 6.25 17.05
N GLY A 63 7.76 6.05 15.74
CA GLY A 63 8.94 5.39 15.17
C GLY A 63 10.14 6.31 14.87
N ALA A 64 10.05 7.60 15.18
CA ALA A 64 11.11 8.61 14.98
C ALA A 64 11.85 8.92 16.29
#